data_AF-A0A429DS83-F1
#
_entry.id   AF-A0A429DS83-F1
#
_cell.length_a   1.000
_cell.length_b   1.000
_cell.length_c   1.000
_cell.angle_alpha   90.00
_cell.angle_beta   90.00
_cell.angle_gamma   90.00
#
_symmetry.space_group_name_H-M   'P 1'
#
loop_
_entity.id
_entity.type
_entity.pdbx_description
1 polymer ?
#
loop_
_entity_poly.entity_id
_entity_poly.type
_entity_poly.pdbx_seq_one_letter_code
_entity_poly.pdbx_strand_id
1 'polypeptide(L)'
;MSTNFDAEAIKASAGKLGTIMDDMSAFQALKEHWPNAGKFETAVWLEQIVDDRRNGIVAHGEHLQTVLNDLRATLTSIADGFESTDDENAKAILKSIQGLEAKISGDIAQYDQQTEAVQQNTAGQATPDDGDGYNDPAQSQSV
;
A
#
# COMPACT_ATOMS: atom_id res chain seq x y z
N MET A 1 16.38 13.00 7.86
CA MET A 1 14.97 13.14 8.29
C MET A 1 14.27 11.89 7.77
N SER A 2 13.89 10.97 8.65
CA SER A 2 13.19 9.73 8.28
C SER A 2 11.71 9.96 8.56
N THR A 3 10.90 9.96 7.51
CA THR A 3 9.45 9.98 7.59
C THR A 3 9.01 8.54 7.84
N ASN A 4 8.52 8.24 9.04
CA ASN A 4 7.93 6.95 9.35
C ASN A 4 6.48 6.96 8.87
N PHE A 5 6.15 6.15 7.86
CA PHE A 5 4.82 6.08 7.27
C PHE A 5 4.10 4.83 7.79
N ASP A 6 2.94 5.02 8.40
CA ASP A 6 2.11 3.93 8.94
C ASP A 6 0.76 3.92 8.20
N ALA A 7 0.71 3.12 7.14
CA ALA A 7 -0.47 2.98 6.29
C ALA A 7 -1.68 2.44 7.07
N GLU A 8 -1.44 1.49 7.98
CA GLU A 8 -2.48 0.87 8.80
C GLU A 8 -3.10 1.88 9.77
N ALA A 9 -2.28 2.70 10.44
CA ALA A 9 -2.77 3.74 11.34
C ALA A 9 -3.60 4.81 10.59
N ILE A 10 -3.21 5.15 9.36
CA ILE A 10 -3.96 6.08 8.51
C ILE A 10 -5.30 5.45 8.08
N LYS A 11 -5.30 4.20 7.61
CA LYS A 11 -6.53 3.46 7.25
C LYS A 11 -7.47 3.30 8.44
N ALA A 12 -6.94 2.99 9.62
CA ALA A 12 -7.72 2.88 10.85
C ALA A 12 -8.35 4.23 11.25
N SER A 13 -7.60 5.33 11.11
CA SER A 13 -8.09 6.68 11.39
C SER A 13 -9.15 7.11 10.37
N ALA A 14 -8.94 6.81 9.09
CA ALA A 14 -9.91 7.02 8.02
C ALA A 14 -11.23 6.27 8.29
N GLY A 15 -11.13 5.01 8.72
CA GLY A 15 -12.28 4.20 9.11
C GLY A 15 -13.06 4.85 10.26
N LYS A 16 -12.37 5.23 11.34
CA LYS A 16 -13.00 5.91 12.49
C LYS A 16 -13.70 7.21 12.10
N LEU A 17 -13.09 8.01 11.23
CA LEU A 17 -13.70 9.26 10.74
C LEU A 17 -14.97 8.99 9.94
N GLY A 18 -14.94 7.99 9.05
CA GLY A 18 -16.09 7.59 8.25
C GLY A 18 -17.30 7.15 9.09
N THR A 19 -17.08 6.52 10.25
CA THR A 19 -18.18 6.01 11.07
C THR A 19 -18.81 7.03 12.02
N ILE A 20 -18.24 8.24 12.14
CA ILE A 20 -18.74 9.27 13.09
C ILE A 20 -20.20 9.64 12.78
N MET A 21 -20.56 9.69 11.50
CA MET A 21 -21.89 10.09 11.03
C MET A 21 -22.66 8.92 10.39
N ASP A 22 -22.36 7.67 10.77
CA ASP A 22 -23.14 6.51 10.30
C ASP A 22 -24.56 6.55 10.88
N ASP A 23 -24.70 6.97 12.14
CA ASP A 23 -26.00 7.19 12.76
C ASP A 23 -26.51 8.61 12.50
N MET A 24 -27.30 8.75 11.43
CA MET A 24 -28.00 9.98 11.08
C MET A 24 -29.42 10.06 11.68
N SER A 25 -29.83 9.12 12.52
CA SER A 25 -31.22 8.99 12.97
C SER A 25 -31.78 10.26 13.63
N ALA A 26 -30.96 10.95 14.43
CA ALA A 26 -31.33 12.22 15.06
C ALA A 26 -31.62 13.32 14.03
N PHE A 27 -30.85 13.40 12.94
CA PHE A 27 -31.09 14.37 11.86
C PHE A 27 -32.30 13.97 11.01
N GLN A 28 -32.54 12.66 10.80
CA GLN A 28 -33.72 12.19 10.08
C GLN A 28 -35.01 12.41 10.88
N ALA A 29 -34.98 12.25 12.20
CA ALA A 29 -36.11 12.57 13.06
C ALA A 29 -36.51 14.05 12.97
N LEU A 30 -35.55 14.93 12.73
CA LEU A 30 -35.82 16.35 12.45
C LEU A 30 -36.44 16.59 11.07
N LYS A 31 -36.51 15.62 10.16
CA LYS A 31 -37.25 15.81 8.90
C LYS A 31 -38.75 15.54 9.04
N GLU A 32 -39.19 14.90 10.12
CA GLU A 32 -40.59 14.57 10.34
C GLU A 32 -41.46 15.82 10.53
N HIS A 33 -42.75 15.71 10.20
CA HIS A 33 -43.67 16.83 10.23
C HIS A 33 -43.95 17.28 11.68
N TRP A 34 -43.63 18.54 11.98
CA TRP A 34 -43.81 19.14 13.31
C TRP A 34 -45.27 19.62 13.53
N PRO A 35 -45.76 19.70 14.78
CA PRO A 35 -47.14 20.05 15.07
C PRO A 35 -47.50 21.46 14.58
N ASN A 36 -48.73 21.59 14.10
CA ASN A 36 -49.36 22.87 13.77
C ASN A 36 -49.51 23.73 15.03
N ALA A 37 -48.80 24.85 15.09
CA ALA A 37 -48.82 25.85 16.16
C ALA A 37 -50.07 26.77 16.12
N GLY A 38 -50.91 26.63 15.10
CA GLY A 38 -52.14 27.38 14.90
C GLY A 38 -52.09 28.31 13.68
N LYS A 39 -53.23 28.93 13.35
CA LYS A 39 -53.39 29.76 12.14
C LYS A 39 -53.22 31.27 12.36
N PHE A 40 -52.81 31.70 13.55
CA PHE A 40 -52.57 33.12 13.83
C PHE A 40 -51.18 33.53 13.38
N GLU A 41 -50.99 34.79 13.01
CA GLU A 41 -49.77 35.29 12.36
C GLU A 41 -48.48 34.95 13.13
N THR A 42 -48.48 35.09 14.45
CA THR A 42 -47.34 34.74 15.30
C THR A 42 -47.04 33.23 15.31
N ALA A 43 -48.05 32.37 15.22
CA ALA A 43 -47.84 30.91 15.11
C ALA A 43 -47.19 30.55 13.78
N VAL A 44 -47.69 31.11 12.67
CA VAL A 44 -47.12 30.89 11.33
C VAL A 44 -45.68 31.39 11.25
N TRP A 45 -45.39 32.56 11.82
CA TRP A 45 -44.02 33.09 11.89
C TRP A 45 -43.09 32.18 12.71
N LEU A 46 -43.57 31.67 13.85
CA LEU A 46 -42.79 30.75 14.68
C LEU A 46 -42.54 29.41 13.97
N GLU A 47 -43.55 28.87 13.28
CA GLU A 47 -43.41 27.65 12.46
C GLU A 47 -42.34 27.83 11.39
N GLN A 48 -42.34 28.96 10.67
CA GLN A 48 -41.34 29.26 9.64
C GLN A 48 -39.92 29.30 10.21
N ILE A 49 -39.72 29.99 11.34
CA ILE A 49 -38.39 30.05 11.98
C ILE A 49 -37.92 28.66 12.41
N VAL A 50 -38.80 27.86 13.01
CA VAL A 50 -38.46 26.51 13.45
C VAL A 50 -38.14 25.63 12.24
N ASP A 51 -38.92 25.71 11.16
CA ASP A 51 -38.70 24.98 9.92
C ASP A 51 -37.35 25.33 9.28
N ASP A 52 -37.03 26.62 9.16
CA ASP A 52 -35.76 27.10 8.62
C ASP A 52 -34.56 26.59 9.42
N ARG A 53 -34.65 26.66 10.76
CA ARG A 53 -33.55 26.21 11.64
C ARG A 53 -33.38 24.70 11.57
N ARG A 54 -34.47 23.95 11.54
CA ARG A 54 -34.48 22.51 11.37
C ARG A 54 -33.84 22.11 10.05
N ASN A 55 -34.28 22.70 8.94
CA ASN A 55 -33.71 22.45 7.62
C ASN A 55 -32.21 22.77 7.59
N GLY A 56 -31.79 23.86 8.23
CA GLY A 56 -30.37 24.21 8.39
C GLY A 56 -29.56 23.16 9.17
N ILE A 57 -30.09 22.65 10.28
CA ILE A 57 -29.41 21.61 11.10
C ILE A 57 -29.29 20.31 10.32
N VAL A 58 -30.36 19.90 9.64
CA VAL A 58 -30.39 18.69 8.80
C VAL A 58 -29.36 18.79 7.68
N ALA A 59 -29.35 19.90 6.93
CA ALA A 59 -28.40 20.12 5.85
C ALA A 59 -26.94 20.16 6.36
N HIS A 60 -26.72 20.72 7.55
CA HIS A 60 -25.40 20.72 8.16
C HIS A 60 -24.92 19.30 8.53
N GLY A 61 -25.80 18.47 9.07
CA GLY A 61 -25.50 17.06 9.35
C GLY A 61 -25.16 16.27 8.08
N GLU A 62 -25.92 16.46 7.00
CA GLU A 62 -25.66 15.82 5.70
C GLU A 62 -24.33 16.27 5.07
N HIS A 63 -24.01 17.57 5.18
CA HIS A 63 -22.73 18.09 4.71
C HIS A 63 -21.57 17.52 5.54
N LEU A 64 -21.70 17.44 6.86
CA LEU A 64 -20.69 16.85 7.73
C LEU A 64 -20.44 15.37 7.41
N GLN A 65 -21.50 14.59 7.17
CA GLN A 65 -21.38 13.20 6.74
C GLN A 65 -20.62 13.08 5.41
N THR A 66 -20.91 13.96 4.45
CA THR A 66 -20.23 13.98 3.14
C THR A 66 -18.74 14.27 3.30
N VAL A 67 -18.38 15.32 4.05
CA VAL A 67 -16.98 15.70 4.29
C VAL A 67 -16.19 14.59 4.98
N LEU A 68 -16.79 13.90 5.96
CA LEU A 68 -16.12 12.79 6.66
C LEU A 68 -15.91 11.58 5.77
N ASN A 69 -16.85 11.29 4.86
CA ASN A 69 -16.68 10.24 3.86
C ASN A 69 -15.60 10.58 2.82
N ASP A 70 -15.53 11.84 2.38
CA ASP A 70 -14.49 12.31 1.46
C ASP A 70 -13.11 12.28 2.11
N LEU A 71 -13.00 12.67 3.38
CA LEU A 71 -11.78 12.56 4.18
C LEU A 71 -11.34 11.11 4.32
N ARG A 72 -12.27 10.20 4.62
CA ARG A 72 -12.00 8.76 4.66
C ARG A 72 -11.44 8.27 3.33
N ALA A 73 -12.11 8.56 2.22
CA ALA A 73 -11.69 8.14 0.89
C ALA A 73 -10.29 8.68 0.54
N THR A 74 -10.04 9.95 0.84
CA THR A 74 -8.75 10.61 0.60
C THR A 74 -7.63 9.97 1.42
N LEU A 75 -7.85 9.74 2.71
CA LEU A 75 -6.86 9.12 3.59
C LEU A 75 -6.56 7.67 3.20
N THR A 76 -7.58 6.89 2.82
CA THR A 76 -7.40 5.55 2.27
C THR A 76 -6.58 5.60 0.98
N SER A 77 -6.91 6.50 0.05
CA SER A 77 -6.16 6.65 -1.20
C SER A 77 -4.70 7.06 -0.98
N ILE A 78 -4.42 7.90 0.01
CA ILE A 78 -3.04 8.24 0.39
C ILE A 78 -2.33 6.99 0.93
N ALA A 79 -2.97 6.24 1.83
CA ALA A 79 -2.41 5.01 2.39
C ALA A 79 -2.07 3.97 1.30
N ASP A 80 -3.01 3.72 0.38
CA ASP A 80 -2.81 2.79 -0.73
C ASP A 80 -1.71 3.28 -1.70
N GLY A 81 -1.63 4.60 -1.94
CA GLY A 81 -0.60 5.17 -2.81
C GLY A 81 0.82 5.02 -2.25
N PHE A 82 1.00 5.17 -0.94
CA PHE A 82 2.29 4.94 -0.29
C PHE A 82 2.65 3.45 -0.25
N GLU A 83 1.72 2.55 0.09
CA GLU A 83 1.95 1.09 0.04
C GLU A 83 2.37 0.65 -1.37
N SER A 84 1.69 1.12 -2.41
CA SER A 84 2.04 0.81 -3.80
C SER A 84 3.44 1.31 -4.17
N THR A 85 3.82 2.50 -3.71
CA THR A 85 5.14 3.07 -3.98
C THR A 85 6.24 2.26 -3.28
N ASP A 86 6.01 1.85 -2.03
CA ASP A 86 6.95 1.01 -1.28
C ASP A 86 7.07 -0.39 -1.89
N ASP A 87 5.98 -0.98 -2.36
CA ASP A 87 5.98 -2.26 -3.09
C ASP A 87 6.77 -2.18 -4.40
N GLU A 88 6.62 -1.09 -5.16
CA GLU A 88 7.40 -0.85 -6.38
C GLU A 88 8.90 -0.72 -6.07
N ASN A 89 9.24 0.02 -5.02
CA ASN A 89 10.61 0.15 -4.55
C ASN A 89 11.20 -1.20 -4.11
N ALA A 90 10.43 -2.01 -3.36
CA ALA A 90 10.84 -3.34 -2.92
C ALA A 90 11.08 -4.28 -4.12
N LYS A 91 10.21 -4.24 -5.14
CA LYS A 91 10.39 -5.00 -6.39
C LYS A 91 11.66 -4.58 -7.14
N ALA A 92 11.94 -3.28 -7.20
CA ALA A 92 13.15 -2.77 -7.84
C ALA A 92 14.42 -3.25 -7.13
N ILE A 93 14.43 -3.21 -5.78
CA ILE A 93 15.54 -3.72 -4.96
C ILE A 93 15.73 -5.23 -5.18
N LEU A 94 14.65 -6.02 -5.17
CA LEU A 94 14.71 -7.46 -5.43
C LEU A 94 15.33 -7.75 -6.80
N LYS A 95 14.92 -7.01 -7.84
CA LYS A 95 15.49 -7.14 -9.19
C LYS A 95 16.99 -6.80 -9.20
N SER A 96 17.41 -5.76 -8.48
CA SER A 96 18.83 -5.43 -8.33
C SER A 96 19.62 -6.52 -7.61
N ILE A 97 19.05 -7.15 -6.57
CA ILE A 97 19.66 -8.27 -5.85
C ILE A 97 19.79 -9.49 -6.78
N GLN A 98 18.74 -9.86 -7.51
CA GLN A 98 18.77 -10.97 -8.48
C GLN A 98 19.80 -10.71 -9.60
N GLY A 99 19.90 -9.47 -10.08
CA GLY A 99 20.92 -9.08 -11.05
C GLY A 99 22.34 -9.15 -10.50
N LEU A 100 22.52 -8.82 -9.21
CA LEU A 100 23.81 -8.94 -8.52
C LEU A 100 24.21 -10.41 -8.34
N GLU A 101 23.29 -11.29 -7.94
CA GLU A 101 23.52 -12.73 -7.82
C GLU A 101 23.94 -13.34 -9.16
N ALA A 102 23.21 -13.02 -10.24
CA ALA A 102 23.53 -13.50 -11.59
C ALA A 102 24.94 -13.06 -12.03
N LYS A 103 25.33 -11.83 -11.70
CA LYS A 103 26.67 -11.31 -12.00
C LYS A 103 27.75 -12.03 -11.21
N ILE A 104 27.56 -12.21 -9.90
CA ILE A 104 28.52 -12.92 -9.05
C ILE A 104 28.73 -14.36 -9.55
N SER A 105 27.66 -15.08 -9.87
CA SER A 105 27.77 -16.44 -10.42
C SER A 105 28.51 -16.48 -11.75
N GLY A 106 28.28 -15.50 -12.64
CA GLY A 106 29.01 -15.38 -13.90
C GLY A 106 30.49 -15.04 -13.70
N ASP A 107 30.80 -14.12 -12.80
CA ASP A 107 32.17 -13.74 -12.46
C ASP A 107 32.93 -14.94 -11.85
N ILE A 108 32.29 -15.75 -10.98
CA ILE A 108 32.86 -16.98 -10.41
C ILE A 108 33.17 -17.98 -11.53
N ALA A 109 32.20 -18.31 -12.38
CA ALA A 109 32.42 -19.26 -13.48
C ALA A 109 33.56 -18.80 -14.41
N GLN A 110 33.66 -17.48 -14.67
CA GLN A 110 34.75 -16.92 -15.44
C GLN A 110 36.10 -17.06 -14.72
N TYR A 111 36.15 -16.82 -13.41
CA TYR A 111 37.38 -17.04 -12.62
C TYR A 111 37.79 -18.51 -12.57
N ASP A 112 36.84 -19.43 -12.50
CA ASP A 112 37.09 -20.87 -12.51
C ASP A 112 37.70 -21.28 -13.86
N GLN A 113 37.09 -20.87 -14.97
CA GLN A 113 37.63 -21.09 -16.32
C GLN A 113 39.02 -20.47 -16.53
N GLN A 114 39.25 -19.27 -16.00
CA GLN A 114 40.59 -18.63 -16.06
C GLN A 114 41.60 -19.40 -15.23
N THR A 115 41.20 -19.95 -14.08
CA THR A 115 42.05 -20.75 -13.21
C THR A 115 42.44 -22.06 -13.90
N GLU A 116 41.48 -22.77 -14.51
CA GLU A 116 41.72 -23.97 -15.30
C GLU A 116 42.64 -23.70 -16.51
N ALA A 117 42.46 -22.58 -17.21
CA ALA A 117 43.28 -22.21 -18.36
C ALA A 117 44.76 -21.94 -18.01
N VAL A 118 45.03 -21.48 -16.79
CA VAL A 118 46.39 -21.20 -16.29
C VAL A 118 47.01 -22.44 -15.62
N GLN A 119 46.20 -23.32 -15.04
CA GLN A 119 46.66 -24.57 -14.42
C GLN A 119 46.87 -25.67 -15.47
N GLN A 120 48.12 -25.87 -15.90
CA GLN A 120 48.50 -27.03 -16.70
C GLN A 120 48.84 -28.22 -15.79
N ASN A 121 47.95 -29.22 -15.71
CA ASN A 121 48.27 -30.46 -15.03
C ASN A 121 49.31 -31.25 -15.83
N THR A 122 50.40 -31.64 -15.17
CA THR A 122 51.58 -32.27 -15.79
C THR A 122 51.44 -33.78 -15.98
N ALA A 123 50.27 -34.37 -15.68
CA ALA A 123 50.01 -35.79 -15.80
C ALA A 123 48.61 -36.09 -16.37
N GLY A 124 48.55 -36.68 -17.57
CA GLY A 124 47.32 -37.24 -18.15
C GLY A 124 46.53 -36.28 -19.05
N GLN A 125 45.72 -36.84 -19.97
CA GLN A 125 44.83 -36.05 -20.84
C GLN A 125 43.72 -35.41 -19.99
N ALA A 126 43.68 -34.07 -20.00
CA ALA A 126 42.71 -33.22 -19.34
C ALA A 126 41.27 -33.42 -19.87
N THR A 127 40.27 -33.38 -18.98
CA THR A 127 38.89 -33.07 -19.33
C THR A 127 38.71 -31.55 -19.29
N PRO A 128 38.50 -30.86 -20.43
CA PRO A 128 38.34 -29.41 -20.40
C PRO A 128 36.91 -29.04 -19.95
N ASP A 129 36.81 -28.07 -19.03
CA ASP A 129 35.63 -27.20 -18.85
C ASP A 129 34.42 -27.87 -18.16
N ASP A 130 34.59 -28.42 -16.95
CA ASP A 130 33.48 -28.83 -16.08
C ASP A 130 33.11 -27.79 -15.01
N GLY A 131 33.95 -26.75 -14.83
CA GLY A 131 33.63 -25.55 -14.07
C GLY A 131 33.81 -25.69 -12.55
N ASP A 132 34.71 -26.56 -12.10
CA ASP A 132 35.07 -26.70 -10.68
C ASP A 132 36.36 -25.94 -10.30
N GLY A 133 37.02 -25.31 -11.28
CA GLY A 133 38.23 -24.53 -11.09
C GLY A 133 39.52 -25.36 -11.08
N TYR A 134 39.45 -26.67 -11.33
CA TYR A 134 40.59 -27.59 -11.36
C TYR A 134 40.59 -28.44 -12.64
N ASN A 135 41.75 -28.54 -13.27
CA ASN A 135 41.89 -29.38 -14.46
C ASN A 135 42.20 -30.83 -14.06
N ASP A 136 41.21 -31.62 -13.68
CA ASP A 136 41.43 -32.96 -13.14
C ASP A 136 42.09 -33.94 -14.14
N PRO A 137 43.09 -34.73 -13.71
CA PRO A 137 43.61 -35.80 -14.54
C PRO A 137 42.54 -36.88 -14.67
N ALA A 138 42.27 -37.33 -15.91
CA ALA A 138 41.26 -38.34 -16.19
C ALA A 138 41.34 -39.49 -15.17
N GLN A 139 40.29 -39.66 -14.35
CA GLN A 139 40.20 -40.78 -13.41
C GLN A 139 40.32 -42.07 -14.21
N SER A 140 41.48 -42.74 -14.08
CA SER A 140 41.69 -44.05 -14.66
C SER A 140 40.62 -44.98 -14.08
N GLN A 141 39.71 -45.45 -14.93
CA GLN A 141 38.74 -46.47 -14.57
C GLN A 141 39.51 -47.66 -13.98
N SER A 142 39.41 -47.86 -12.67
CA SER A 142 39.89 -49.06 -12.00
C SER A 142 38.91 -50.20 -12.31
N VAL A 143 39.46 -51.22 -12.98
CA VAL A 143 38.86 -52.52 -13.31
C VAL A 143 38.31 -53.22 -12.07
#